data_AF-R6HJH0-F1
#
_entry.id   AF-R6HJH0-F1
#
_cell.length_a   1.000
_cell.length_b   1.000
_cell.length_c   1.000
_cell.angle_alpha   90.00
_cell.angle_beta   90.00
_cell.angle_gamma   90.00
#
_symmetry.space_group_name_H-M   'P 1'
#
loop_
_entity.id
_entity.type
_entity.pdbx_description
1 polymer ?
#
loop_
_entity_poly.entity_id
_entity_poly.type
_entity_poly.pdbx_seq_one_letter_code
_entity_poly.pdbx_strand_id
1 'polypeptide(L)'
;MSSLVGGRSANRGRCAQACRLPYELHNRALRKTLDAPGEHLLSPKDLCTANLIPELLHAGVASLKIEGRMKSPEYVQAVVGVYRAVIDRVEAAIDRDGIDSVVASDAPELRASEEEMNILSEAFSRGFTTAYLKGKRGNEIMSYGRPNNRGVFVGRVAKVREGLVFIDPETELHVGDLIEFWTNRGHFVHTIGEFKTDRAGRVFFPVERAVGKGDRVFRVRNAEAAFVDDDKHPSVAVCARAELRIGQPALLTFTVAAGDASVTVEGPEVEAARTKAITKEEVREHIDRMGTTPFYLSSLEIDLDEGVGMGFSMLHKLRARAAEELQETILAHYHARKLERTPSRAFAPVVRKGWCCSQGLVQGCGFGYESCMRPRRKARRCRPDLRACRKLPSRGGCYRGSAFRYCRASWISQAMHSGIAHRFADVR
;
A
#
# COMPACT_ATOMS: atom_id res chain seq x y z
N MET A 1 -16.40 -10.11 13.05
CA MET A 1 -16.15 -9.36 14.30
C MET A 1 -16.63 -7.92 14.23
N SER A 2 -16.07 -7.05 13.37
CA SER A 2 -16.51 -5.64 13.28
C SER A 2 -18.03 -5.45 13.03
N SER A 3 -18.64 -6.27 12.16
CA SER A 3 -20.09 -6.22 11.91
C SER A 3 -20.91 -6.69 13.11
N LEU A 4 -20.43 -7.72 13.80
CA LEU A 4 -21.11 -8.35 14.94
C LEU A 4 -21.06 -7.46 16.18
N VAL A 5 -19.93 -6.82 16.44
CA VAL A 5 -19.69 -6.03 17.65
C VAL A 5 -20.19 -4.59 17.50
N GLY A 6 -20.12 -4.01 16.30
CA GLY A 6 -20.39 -2.57 16.10
C GLY A 6 -21.22 -2.21 14.87
N GLY A 7 -21.90 -3.17 14.23
CA GLY A 7 -22.71 -2.92 13.02
C GLY A 7 -21.90 -2.41 11.82
N ARG A 8 -20.57 -2.52 11.88
CA ARG A 8 -19.62 -1.85 11.00
C ARG A 8 -18.95 -2.83 10.05
N SER A 9 -19.16 -2.67 8.75
CA SER A 9 -18.56 -3.56 7.74
C SER A 9 -17.10 -3.18 7.47
N ALA A 10 -16.17 -4.07 7.83
CA ALA A 10 -14.75 -3.91 7.53
C ALA A 10 -14.48 -3.85 6.01
N ASN A 11 -15.22 -4.62 5.22
CA ASN A 11 -15.09 -4.64 3.74
C ASN A 11 -15.56 -3.35 3.07
N ARG A 12 -16.32 -2.50 3.78
CA ARG A 12 -16.74 -1.17 3.30
C ARG A 12 -15.93 -0.05 3.95
N GLY A 13 -14.70 -0.36 4.35
CA GLY A 13 -13.85 0.54 5.10
C GLY A 13 -14.24 0.67 6.55
N ARG A 14 -15.50 0.59 7.00
CA ARG A 14 -15.94 0.99 8.36
C ARG A 14 -15.42 0.15 9.55
N CYS A 15 -14.34 -0.63 9.40
CA CYS A 15 -13.74 -1.47 10.44
C CYS A 15 -13.64 -0.77 11.81
N ALA A 16 -14.22 -1.37 12.84
CA ALA A 16 -14.17 -0.91 14.22
C ALA A 16 -12.94 -1.41 15.00
N GLN A 17 -12.00 -2.04 14.31
CA GLN A 17 -10.78 -2.60 14.92
C GLN A 17 -11.03 -3.55 16.10
N ALA A 18 -12.12 -4.33 16.09
CA ALA A 18 -12.46 -5.23 17.18
C ALA A 18 -11.32 -6.18 17.59
N CYS A 19 -10.52 -6.66 16.62
CA CYS A 19 -9.35 -7.50 16.88
C CYS A 19 -8.28 -6.86 17.78
N ARG A 20 -8.31 -5.54 17.99
CA ARG A 20 -7.38 -4.77 18.82
C ARG A 20 -7.84 -4.61 20.26
N LEU A 21 -9.08 -5.00 20.59
CA LEU A 21 -9.60 -4.87 21.94
C LEU A 21 -8.95 -5.89 22.90
N PRO A 22 -8.97 -5.62 24.21
CA PRO A 22 -8.64 -6.63 25.21
C PRO A 22 -9.62 -7.81 25.17
N TYR A 23 -9.10 -9.02 25.34
CA TYR A 23 -9.85 -10.28 25.34
C TYR A 23 -9.31 -11.21 26.42
N GLU A 24 -10.22 -11.95 27.07
CA GLU A 24 -9.88 -13.02 28.00
C GLU A 24 -10.17 -14.38 27.38
N LEU A 25 -9.32 -15.38 27.67
CA LEU A 25 -9.52 -16.74 27.21
C LEU A 25 -10.28 -17.56 28.25
N HIS A 26 -11.53 -17.92 27.96
CA HIS A 26 -12.38 -18.67 28.90
C HIS A 26 -12.50 -20.15 28.51
N ASN A 27 -12.18 -21.06 29.43
CA ASN A 27 -12.46 -22.48 29.27
C ASN A 27 -13.85 -22.81 29.85
N ARG A 28 -14.82 -23.06 28.96
CA ARG A 28 -16.20 -23.35 29.35
C ARG A 28 -16.35 -24.64 30.17
N ALA A 29 -15.56 -25.67 29.86
CA ALA A 29 -15.64 -26.95 30.56
C ALA A 29 -15.11 -26.84 32.00
N LEU A 30 -14.03 -26.08 32.18
CA LEU A 30 -13.40 -25.85 33.49
C LEU A 30 -13.97 -24.64 34.24
N ARG A 31 -14.89 -23.89 33.63
CA ARG A 31 -15.48 -22.64 34.16
C ARG A 31 -14.44 -21.66 34.72
N LYS A 32 -13.31 -21.54 34.05
CA LYS A 32 -12.22 -20.66 34.46
C LYS A 32 -11.61 -19.92 33.29
N THR A 33 -11.10 -18.72 33.57
CA THR A 33 -10.19 -18.00 32.68
C THR A 33 -8.86 -18.75 32.62
N LEU A 34 -8.28 -18.82 31.44
CA LEU A 34 -6.95 -19.36 31.20
C LEU A 34 -5.96 -18.21 31.10
N ASP A 35 -4.74 -18.46 31.59
CA ASP A 35 -3.63 -17.55 31.38
C ASP A 35 -3.37 -17.34 29.89
N ALA A 36 -3.02 -16.11 29.54
CA ALA A 36 -2.76 -15.73 28.18
C ALA A 36 -1.53 -14.82 28.10
N PRO A 37 -0.79 -14.85 26.98
CA PRO A 37 0.48 -14.11 26.83
C PRO A 37 0.33 -12.58 26.78
N GLY A 38 -0.90 -12.06 26.87
CA GLY A 38 -1.21 -10.63 26.89
C GLY A 38 -2.71 -10.42 26.72
N GLU A 39 -3.15 -9.16 26.73
CA GLU A 39 -4.58 -8.82 26.70
C GLU A 39 -5.16 -8.80 25.27
N HIS A 40 -4.33 -8.66 24.23
CA HIS A 40 -4.80 -8.51 22.85
C HIS A 40 -4.76 -9.81 22.05
N LEU A 41 -5.52 -10.81 22.51
CA LEU A 41 -5.48 -12.20 21.99
C LEU A 41 -5.77 -12.35 20.50
N LEU A 42 -6.47 -11.37 19.91
CA LEU A 42 -6.89 -11.39 18.52
C LEU A 42 -6.16 -10.38 17.64
N SER A 43 -5.11 -9.72 18.15
CA SER A 43 -4.35 -8.69 17.41
C SER A 43 -3.17 -9.31 16.65
N PRO A 44 -3.24 -9.51 15.32
CA PRO A 44 -2.10 -9.98 14.55
C PRO A 44 -1.02 -8.90 14.41
N LYS A 45 0.22 -9.35 14.22
CA LYS A 45 1.33 -8.57 13.67
C LYS A 45 0.98 -8.09 12.25
N ASP A 46 1.70 -7.08 11.76
CA ASP A 46 1.43 -6.50 10.46
C ASP A 46 1.98 -7.39 9.33
N LEU A 47 1.19 -7.59 8.27
CA LEU A 47 1.62 -8.37 7.11
C LEU A 47 2.68 -7.58 6.34
N CYS A 48 3.89 -8.13 6.22
CA CYS A 48 4.95 -7.57 5.40
C CYS A 48 5.53 -8.65 4.50
N THR A 49 5.58 -8.36 3.20
CA THR A 49 6.05 -9.27 2.15
C THR A 49 7.16 -8.66 1.32
N ALA A 50 7.81 -7.59 1.77
CA ALA A 50 8.94 -6.96 1.08
C ALA A 50 10.07 -7.98 0.84
N ASN A 51 10.33 -8.86 1.81
CA ASN A 51 11.29 -9.96 1.69
C ASN A 51 10.75 -11.20 0.95
N LEU A 52 9.62 -11.08 0.25
CA LEU A 52 9.01 -12.16 -0.52
C LEU A 52 8.73 -11.74 -1.98
N ILE A 53 9.21 -10.57 -2.41
CA ILE A 53 8.93 -10.04 -3.74
C ILE A 53 9.41 -11.00 -4.86
N PRO A 54 10.63 -11.59 -4.82
CA PRO A 54 11.04 -12.56 -5.83
C PRO A 54 10.05 -13.73 -5.98
N GLU A 55 9.63 -14.32 -4.87
CA GLU A 55 8.71 -15.46 -4.86
C GLU A 55 7.29 -15.08 -5.28
N LEU A 56 6.84 -13.86 -4.94
CA LEU A 56 5.53 -13.36 -5.34
C LEU A 56 5.47 -13.10 -6.86
N LEU A 57 6.52 -12.53 -7.44
CA LEU A 57 6.62 -12.34 -8.89
C LEU A 57 6.63 -13.68 -9.62
N HIS A 58 7.42 -14.65 -9.14
CA HIS A 58 7.43 -16.01 -9.70
C HIS A 58 6.04 -16.67 -9.60
N ALA A 59 5.33 -16.49 -8.50
CA ALA A 59 3.95 -16.98 -8.36
C ALA A 59 2.93 -16.31 -9.31
N GLY A 60 3.35 -15.34 -10.14
CA GLY A 60 2.50 -14.64 -11.10
C GLY A 60 1.62 -13.57 -10.45
N VAL A 61 2.02 -13.04 -9.29
CA VAL A 61 1.30 -11.93 -8.64
C VAL A 61 1.45 -10.68 -9.50
N ALA A 62 0.34 -10.24 -10.09
CA ALA A 62 0.32 -9.06 -10.95
C ALA A 62 0.04 -7.74 -10.21
N SER A 63 -0.39 -7.80 -8.95
CA SER A 63 -0.75 -6.61 -8.18
C SER A 63 -0.56 -6.85 -6.68
N LEU A 64 0.04 -5.87 -6.00
CA LEU A 64 0.12 -5.82 -4.55
C LEU A 64 -0.81 -4.73 -4.02
N LYS A 65 -1.56 -5.05 -2.96
CA LYS A 65 -2.43 -4.08 -2.30
C LYS A 65 -1.77 -3.59 -1.02
N ILE A 66 -1.55 -2.28 -0.93
CA ILE A 66 -1.11 -1.61 0.29
C ILE A 66 -2.34 -1.07 1.04
N GLU A 67 -2.44 -1.36 2.34
CA GLU A 67 -3.54 -0.87 3.18
C GLU A 67 -3.20 0.51 3.74
N GLY A 68 -3.65 1.57 3.05
CA GLY A 68 -3.44 2.98 3.43
C GLY A 68 -4.60 3.61 4.22
N ARG A 69 -5.66 2.88 4.56
CA ARG A 69 -6.83 3.49 5.20
C ARG A 69 -6.51 4.02 6.60
N MET A 70 -6.81 5.30 6.85
CA MET A 70 -6.47 6.02 8.09
C MET A 70 -4.95 6.04 8.33
N LYS A 71 -4.16 5.98 7.27
CA LYS A 71 -2.71 6.16 7.30
C LYS A 71 -2.37 7.55 6.77
N SER A 72 -1.27 8.10 7.26
CA SER A 72 -0.79 9.39 6.79
C SER A 72 -0.11 9.25 5.42
N PRO A 73 0.02 10.35 4.66
CA PRO A 73 0.75 10.34 3.39
C PRO A 73 2.18 9.79 3.51
N GLU A 74 2.89 10.13 4.60
CA GLU A 74 4.27 9.67 4.86
C GLU A 74 4.34 8.14 4.96
N TYR A 75 3.35 7.52 5.63
CA TYR A 75 3.27 6.06 5.71
C TYR A 75 3.11 5.45 4.31
N VAL A 76 2.22 6.03 3.50
CA VAL A 76 1.95 5.50 2.15
C VAL A 76 3.20 5.65 1.29
N GLN A 77 3.85 6.81 1.32
CA GLN A 77 5.10 7.05 0.61
C GLN A 77 6.20 6.07 1.03
N ALA A 78 6.45 5.92 2.34
CA ALA A 78 7.48 5.03 2.85
C ALA A 78 7.25 3.57 2.45
N VAL A 79 6.02 3.07 2.63
CA VAL A 79 5.69 1.68 2.27
C VAL A 79 5.79 1.49 0.77
N VAL A 80 5.25 2.40 -0.05
CA VAL A 80 5.31 2.16 -1.49
C VAL A 80 6.72 2.34 -2.03
N GLY A 81 7.48 3.33 -1.55
CA GLY A 81 8.86 3.56 -1.95
C GLY A 81 9.74 2.32 -1.73
N VAL A 82 9.67 1.73 -0.53
CA VAL A 82 10.39 0.48 -0.23
C VAL A 82 9.95 -0.65 -1.15
N TYR A 83 8.63 -0.88 -1.31
CA TYR A 83 8.17 -1.97 -2.19
C TYR A 83 8.57 -1.75 -3.64
N ARG A 84 8.49 -0.51 -4.17
CA ARG A 84 8.88 -0.19 -5.54
C ARG A 84 10.37 -0.42 -5.77
N ALA A 85 11.22 0.07 -4.86
CA ALA A 85 12.67 -0.15 -4.93
C ALA A 85 13.04 -1.64 -4.96
N VAL A 86 12.39 -2.45 -4.12
CA VAL A 86 12.62 -3.91 -4.12
C VAL A 86 12.11 -4.54 -5.41
N ILE A 87 10.92 -4.17 -5.90
CA ILE A 87 10.38 -4.71 -7.15
C ILE A 87 11.27 -4.33 -8.33
N ASP A 88 11.69 -3.07 -8.47
CA ASP A 88 12.59 -2.61 -9.55
C ASP A 88 13.89 -3.41 -9.57
N ARG A 89 14.49 -3.61 -8.39
CA ARG A 89 15.73 -4.38 -8.25
C ARG A 89 15.54 -5.83 -8.70
N VAL A 90 14.42 -6.43 -8.35
CA VAL A 90 14.09 -7.82 -8.69
C VAL A 90 13.74 -7.96 -10.18
N GLU A 91 12.94 -7.05 -10.75
CA GLU A 91 12.62 -7.02 -12.18
C GLU A 91 13.90 -6.88 -13.02
N ALA A 92 14.78 -5.94 -12.67
CA ALA A 92 16.07 -5.79 -13.36
C ALA A 92 16.95 -7.04 -13.28
N ALA A 93 16.86 -7.83 -12.20
CA ALA A 93 17.56 -9.12 -12.09
C ALA A 93 16.87 -10.20 -12.94
N ILE A 94 15.53 -10.24 -12.98
CA ILE A 94 14.77 -11.16 -13.82
C ILE A 94 15.09 -10.94 -15.29
N ASP A 95 15.21 -9.69 -15.74
CA ASP A 95 15.54 -9.35 -17.13
C ASP A 95 16.94 -9.84 -17.54
N ARG A 96 17.89 -9.89 -16.60
CA ARG A 96 19.26 -10.37 -16.86
C ARG A 96 19.37 -11.89 -16.79
N ASP A 97 18.80 -12.48 -15.74
CA ASP A 97 19.14 -13.85 -15.32
C ASP A 97 17.96 -14.84 -15.46
N GLY A 98 16.75 -14.33 -15.72
CA GLY A 98 15.52 -15.11 -15.75
C GLY A 98 14.94 -15.38 -14.36
N ILE A 99 13.62 -15.50 -14.29
CA ILE A 99 12.87 -15.58 -13.01
C ILE A 99 13.20 -16.81 -12.17
N ASP A 100 13.44 -17.96 -12.81
CA ASP A 100 13.79 -19.20 -12.12
C ASP A 100 15.16 -19.08 -11.43
N SER A 101 16.13 -18.45 -12.09
CA SER A 101 17.47 -18.21 -11.55
C SER A 101 17.42 -17.24 -10.36
N VAL A 102 16.69 -16.13 -10.53
CA VAL A 102 16.52 -15.12 -9.49
C VAL A 102 15.94 -15.72 -8.21
N VAL A 103 14.86 -16.51 -8.32
CA VAL A 103 14.26 -17.14 -7.13
C VAL A 103 15.14 -18.24 -6.55
N ALA A 104 15.84 -19.02 -7.39
CA ALA A 104 16.73 -20.09 -6.93
C ALA A 104 17.97 -19.56 -6.18
N SER A 105 18.44 -18.37 -6.52
CA SER A 105 19.63 -17.76 -5.90
C SER A 105 19.45 -17.38 -4.43
N ASP A 106 18.21 -17.11 -3.98
CA ASP A 106 17.89 -16.58 -2.64
C ASP A 106 18.78 -15.38 -2.22
N ALA A 107 19.18 -14.59 -3.21
CA ALA A 107 20.17 -13.53 -3.07
C ALA A 107 19.70 -12.43 -2.08
N PRO A 108 20.43 -12.16 -0.98
CA PRO A 108 20.03 -11.17 0.03
C PRO A 108 19.83 -9.76 -0.53
N GLU A 109 20.60 -9.37 -1.54
CA GLU A 109 20.51 -8.07 -2.20
C GLU A 109 19.18 -7.88 -2.94
N LEU A 110 18.49 -8.95 -3.32
CA LEU A 110 17.17 -8.92 -3.96
C LEU A 110 16.01 -8.87 -2.96
N ARG A 111 16.32 -8.78 -1.66
CA ARG A 111 15.37 -8.64 -0.55
C ARG A 111 15.40 -7.21 -0.02
N ALA A 112 14.45 -6.86 0.85
CA ALA A 112 14.49 -5.56 1.50
C ALA A 112 15.71 -5.51 2.44
N SER A 113 16.52 -4.46 2.31
CA SER A 113 17.68 -4.21 3.16
C SER A 113 17.26 -3.95 4.61
N GLU A 114 18.22 -3.96 5.54
CA GLU A 114 17.94 -3.62 6.93
C GLU A 114 17.40 -2.19 7.05
N GLU A 115 17.94 -1.24 6.29
CA GLU A 115 17.47 0.14 6.24
C GLU A 115 16.04 0.24 5.72
N GLU A 116 15.72 -0.44 4.62
CA GLU A 116 14.36 -0.51 4.07
C GLU A 116 13.37 -1.13 5.07
N MET A 117 13.80 -2.17 5.79
CA MET A 117 13.00 -2.79 6.85
C MET A 117 12.83 -1.88 8.08
N ASN A 118 13.82 -1.04 8.38
CA ASN A 118 13.73 -0.02 9.43
C ASN A 118 12.72 1.05 9.04
N ILE A 119 12.76 1.57 7.81
CA ILE A 119 11.76 2.51 7.27
C ILE A 119 10.34 1.94 7.42
N LEU A 120 10.12 0.68 7.02
CA LEU A 120 8.83 0.02 7.19
C LEU A 120 8.43 -0.10 8.67
N SER A 121 9.38 -0.42 9.55
CA SER A 121 9.14 -0.57 10.98
C SER A 121 8.77 0.76 11.66
N GLU A 122 9.37 1.87 11.22
CA GLU A 122 9.03 3.23 11.66
C GLU A 122 7.63 3.63 11.23
N ALA A 123 7.30 3.39 9.95
CA ALA A 123 6.01 3.74 9.38
C ALA A 123 4.86 3.06 10.15
N PHE A 124 5.01 1.77 10.48
CA PHE A 124 4.18 1.09 11.46
C PHE A 124 4.76 -0.30 11.75
N SER A 125 4.96 -0.66 13.02
CA SER A 125 4.84 -2.09 13.31
C SER A 125 4.38 -2.41 14.73
N ARG A 126 3.53 -3.44 14.77
CA ARG A 126 3.30 -4.30 15.94
C ARG A 126 4.18 -5.55 15.82
N GLY A 127 5.35 -5.39 15.17
CA GLY A 127 6.12 -6.47 14.55
C GLY A 127 5.53 -6.91 13.21
N PHE A 128 6.34 -7.58 12.40
CA PHE A 128 5.96 -8.12 11.11
C PHE A 128 5.67 -9.62 11.14
N THR A 129 4.84 -10.06 10.20
CA THR A 129 4.61 -11.46 9.87
C THR A 129 4.45 -11.63 8.37
N THR A 130 4.84 -12.78 7.84
CA THR A 130 4.50 -13.20 6.48
C THR A 130 3.14 -13.91 6.43
N ALA A 131 2.36 -13.81 7.51
CA ALA A 131 1.18 -14.62 7.77
C ALA A 131 1.48 -16.11 7.51
N TYR A 132 0.74 -16.74 6.60
CA TYR A 132 0.88 -18.15 6.27
C TYR A 132 1.69 -18.41 4.99
N LEU A 133 2.27 -17.36 4.36
CA LEU A 133 2.94 -17.49 3.06
C LEU A 133 4.16 -18.41 3.10
N LYS A 134 4.90 -18.41 4.22
CA LYS A 134 6.03 -19.34 4.46
C LYS A 134 5.62 -20.66 5.12
N GLY A 135 4.32 -21.00 5.14
CA GLY A 135 3.79 -22.20 5.80
C GLY A 135 3.87 -22.20 7.34
N LYS A 136 4.45 -21.17 7.96
CA LYS A 136 4.55 -21.02 9.41
C LYS A 136 3.18 -20.75 10.03
N ARG A 137 2.90 -21.41 11.14
CA ARG A 137 1.68 -21.24 11.96
C ARG A 137 2.09 -21.12 13.42
N GLY A 138 1.25 -20.48 14.23
CA GLY A 138 1.43 -20.40 15.67
C GLY A 138 1.32 -18.99 16.20
N ASN A 139 1.63 -18.84 17.49
CA ASN A 139 1.39 -17.63 18.27
C ASN A 139 2.28 -16.45 17.82
N GLU A 140 3.38 -16.71 17.13
CA GLU A 140 4.32 -15.68 16.65
C GLU A 140 3.73 -14.70 15.63
N ILE A 141 2.59 -15.03 15.03
CA ILE A 141 1.87 -14.12 14.12
C ILE A 141 1.06 -13.05 14.88
N MET A 142 0.98 -13.16 16.22
CA MET A 142 0.16 -12.30 17.07
C MET A 142 1.00 -11.30 17.86
N SER A 143 0.42 -10.13 18.12
CA SER A 143 0.94 -9.10 19.00
C SER A 143 0.04 -8.98 20.24
N TYR A 144 0.23 -9.92 21.18
CA TYR A 144 -0.59 -10.02 22.40
C TYR A 144 -0.43 -8.83 23.34
N GLY A 145 0.76 -8.23 23.37
CA GLY A 145 1.08 -7.16 24.31
C GLY A 145 0.64 -5.76 23.86
N ARG A 146 0.46 -5.52 22.56
CA ARG A 146 0.00 -4.20 22.06
C ARG A 146 -0.72 -4.28 20.71
N PRO A 147 -1.80 -3.48 20.53
CA PRO A 147 -2.57 -3.44 19.31
C PRO A 147 -2.28 -2.24 18.40
N ASN A 148 -1.40 -1.31 18.82
CA ASN A 148 -1.06 -0.05 18.14
C ASN A 148 0.44 0.06 17.80
N ASN A 149 0.85 1.07 17.04
CA ASN A 149 2.25 1.28 16.64
C ASN A 149 3.18 1.28 17.87
N ARG A 150 4.29 0.55 17.81
CA ARG A 150 5.33 0.60 18.86
C ARG A 150 6.32 1.75 18.67
N GLY A 151 6.40 2.32 17.46
CA GLY A 151 7.53 3.15 17.05
C GLY A 151 8.82 2.33 16.95
N VAL A 152 9.89 2.93 16.43
CA VAL A 152 11.23 2.32 16.42
C VAL A 152 11.96 2.66 17.70
N PHE A 153 12.61 1.67 18.28
CA PHE A 153 13.39 1.88 19.50
C PHE A 153 14.58 2.79 19.18
N VAL A 154 14.61 3.95 19.82
CA VAL A 154 15.66 4.95 19.65
C VAL A 154 16.77 4.73 20.66
N GLY A 155 16.44 4.22 21.86
CA GLY A 155 17.40 4.04 22.92
C GLY A 155 16.79 4.25 24.30
N ARG A 156 17.63 4.62 25.27
CA ARG A 156 17.23 4.74 26.67
C ARG A 156 17.60 6.09 27.26
N VAL A 157 16.81 6.52 28.24
CA VAL A 157 17.16 7.66 29.09
C VAL A 157 18.39 7.30 29.93
N ALA A 158 19.53 7.92 29.61
CA ALA A 158 20.79 7.72 30.32
C ALA A 158 20.77 8.42 31.69
N LYS A 159 20.22 9.64 31.75
CA LYS A 159 20.07 10.44 32.97
C LYS A 159 19.07 11.58 32.75
N VAL A 160 18.64 12.18 33.86
CA VAL A 160 17.82 13.39 33.88
C VAL A 160 18.50 14.38 34.82
N ARG A 161 18.69 15.62 34.38
CA ARG A 161 19.35 16.67 35.17
C ARG A 161 18.76 18.03 34.81
N GLU A 162 18.37 18.80 35.82
CA GLU A 162 17.92 20.20 35.66
C GLU A 162 16.77 20.35 34.63
N GLY A 163 15.85 19.38 34.58
CA GLY A 163 14.72 19.38 33.62
C GLY A 163 15.09 18.91 32.20
N LEU A 164 16.36 18.59 31.95
CA LEU A 164 16.83 18.02 30.68
C LEU A 164 16.88 16.49 30.77
N VAL A 165 16.36 15.84 29.73
CA VAL A 165 16.55 14.40 29.52
C VAL A 165 17.80 14.19 28.67
N PHE A 166 18.62 13.20 29.02
CA PHE A 166 19.75 12.76 28.21
C PHE A 166 19.43 11.35 27.72
N ILE A 167 19.37 11.19 26.41
CA ILE A 167 19.11 9.92 25.74
C ILE A 167 20.42 9.42 25.15
N ASP A 168 20.64 8.11 25.24
CA ASP A 168 21.68 7.41 24.51
C ASP A 168 21.06 6.83 23.23
N PRO A 169 21.20 7.51 22.07
CA PRO A 169 20.53 7.09 20.85
C PRO A 169 21.28 5.96 20.15
N GLU A 170 20.57 4.89 19.83
CA GLU A 170 20.99 3.82 18.91
C GLU A 170 20.69 4.18 17.44
N THR A 171 19.85 5.19 17.21
CA THR A 171 19.48 5.71 15.89
C THR A 171 19.55 7.23 15.88
N GLU A 172 19.87 7.83 14.73
CA GLU A 172 19.91 9.29 14.56
C GLU A 172 18.55 9.94 14.86
N LEU A 173 18.56 11.13 15.46
CA LEU A 173 17.38 11.90 15.86
C LEU A 173 17.38 13.26 15.17
N HIS A 174 16.21 13.69 14.72
CA HIS A 174 16.02 14.97 14.04
C HIS A 174 15.15 15.93 14.83
N VAL A 175 15.38 17.22 14.63
CA VAL A 175 14.43 18.26 15.05
C VAL A 175 13.09 18.02 14.36
N GLY A 176 12.01 18.03 15.13
CA GLY A 176 10.65 17.70 14.69
C GLY A 176 10.23 16.25 14.89
N ASP A 177 11.17 15.35 15.26
CA ASP A 177 10.86 13.95 15.53
C ASP A 177 9.81 13.83 16.64
N LEU A 178 8.85 12.94 16.44
CA LEU A 178 7.83 12.63 17.44
C LEU A 178 8.26 11.37 18.18
N ILE A 179 8.68 11.50 19.44
CA ILE A 179 9.16 10.39 20.27
C ILE A 179 8.18 10.06 21.39
N GLU A 180 8.13 8.80 21.80
CA GLU A 180 7.32 8.30 22.91
C GLU A 180 8.24 7.77 24.03
N PHE A 181 8.10 8.35 25.22
CA PHE A 181 8.76 7.87 26.42
C PHE A 181 7.91 6.81 27.11
N TRP A 182 8.54 5.69 27.45
CA TRP A 182 7.93 4.60 28.20
C TRP A 182 8.50 4.57 29.61
N THR A 183 7.68 5.04 30.55
CA THR A 183 8.02 5.16 31.96
C THR A 183 7.25 4.13 32.79
N ASN A 184 7.60 4.01 34.07
CA ASN A 184 6.83 3.20 35.01
C ASN A 184 5.42 3.74 35.31
N ARG A 185 5.12 4.99 34.95
CA ARG A 185 3.81 5.65 35.17
C ARG A 185 2.95 5.71 33.90
N GLY A 186 3.40 5.08 32.82
CA GLY A 186 2.70 5.05 31.54
C GLY A 186 3.59 5.51 30.39
N HIS A 187 2.97 5.91 29.30
CA HIS A 187 3.66 6.39 28.11
C HIS A 187 3.12 7.75 27.68
N PHE A 188 3.99 8.57 27.08
CA PHE A 188 3.60 9.85 26.53
C PHE A 188 4.48 10.25 25.37
N VAL A 189 3.92 11.08 24.49
CA VAL A 189 4.56 11.53 23.27
C VAL A 189 5.13 12.94 23.49
N HIS A 190 6.28 13.22 22.87
CA HIS A 190 6.99 14.50 22.89
C HIS A 190 7.55 14.78 21.49
N THR A 191 7.40 16.01 21.00
CA THR A 191 8.03 16.46 19.75
C THR A 191 9.36 17.11 20.08
N ILE A 192 10.45 16.65 19.46
CA ILE A 192 11.77 17.25 19.65
C ILE A 192 11.79 18.63 18.99
N GLY A 193 11.88 19.70 19.77
CA GLY A 193 11.98 21.07 19.25
C GLY A 193 13.41 21.44 18.88
N GLU A 194 14.30 21.43 19.85
CA GLU A 194 15.74 21.60 19.67
C GLU A 194 16.46 20.65 20.61
N PHE A 195 17.66 20.20 20.24
CA PHE A 195 18.49 19.40 21.11
C PHE A 195 19.97 19.75 20.95
N LYS A 196 20.77 19.31 21.93
CA LYS A 196 22.22 19.37 21.88
C LYS A 196 22.79 17.98 22.09
N THR A 197 24.02 17.78 21.66
CA THR A 197 24.75 16.52 21.85
C THR A 197 25.92 16.75 22.79
N ASP A 198 26.12 15.86 23.75
CA ASP A 198 27.29 15.93 24.62
C ASP A 198 28.50 15.18 24.04
N ARG A 199 29.65 15.27 24.72
CA ARG A 199 30.90 14.60 24.28
C ARG A 199 30.81 13.07 24.20
N ALA A 200 29.79 12.46 24.81
CA ALA A 200 29.55 11.03 24.77
C ALA A 200 28.53 10.63 23.70
N GLY A 201 28.12 11.56 22.82
CA GLY A 201 27.12 11.30 21.77
C GLY A 201 25.69 11.31 22.27
N ARG A 202 25.43 11.66 23.53
CA ARG A 202 24.06 11.67 24.08
C ARG A 202 23.33 12.92 23.64
N VAL A 203 22.11 12.71 23.15
CA VAL A 203 21.19 13.78 22.77
C VAL A 203 20.42 14.25 24.00
N PHE A 204 20.34 15.56 24.22
CA PHE A 204 19.62 16.12 25.35
C PHE A 204 18.79 17.37 25.02
N PHE A 205 17.61 17.44 25.64
CA PHE A 205 16.60 18.48 25.45
C PHE A 205 15.62 18.53 26.64
N PRO A 206 14.88 19.62 26.84
CA PRO A 206 13.89 19.72 27.92
C PRO A 206 12.66 18.86 27.63
N VAL A 207 12.09 18.22 28.66
CA VAL A 207 10.83 17.47 28.58
C VAL A 207 9.89 17.90 29.70
N GLU A 208 8.63 18.17 29.37
CA GLU A 208 7.64 18.68 30.32
C GLU A 208 7.19 17.66 31.36
N ARG A 209 7.29 16.37 31.04
CA ARG A 209 6.83 15.26 31.88
C ARG A 209 7.99 14.50 32.50
N ALA A 210 7.78 14.03 33.72
CA ALA A 210 8.80 13.27 34.44
C ALA A 210 9.17 11.98 33.70
N VAL A 211 10.48 11.81 33.49
CA VAL A 211 11.13 10.61 32.96
C VAL A 211 12.21 10.16 33.94
N GLY A 212 12.54 8.87 33.93
CA GLY A 212 13.53 8.25 34.79
C GLY A 212 14.67 7.62 34.00
N LYS A 213 15.82 7.43 34.66
CA LYS A 213 16.94 6.67 34.07
C LYS A 213 16.48 5.25 33.71
N GLY A 214 16.82 4.80 32.50
CA GLY A 214 16.48 3.49 31.97
C GLY A 214 15.14 3.42 31.24
N ASP A 215 14.32 4.47 31.31
CA ASP A 215 13.09 4.58 30.52
C ASP A 215 13.41 4.46 29.03
N ARG A 216 12.54 3.75 28.32
CA ARG A 216 12.74 3.46 26.90
C ARG A 216 12.16 4.58 26.07
N VAL A 217 12.83 4.91 24.97
CA VAL A 217 12.40 5.94 24.03
C VAL A 217 12.18 5.31 22.66
N PHE A 218 11.04 5.61 22.05
CA PHE A 218 10.68 5.14 20.72
C PHE A 218 10.36 6.31 19.80
N ARG A 219 10.80 6.29 18.55
CA ARG A 219 10.39 7.26 17.52
C ARG A 219 9.10 6.78 16.88
N VAL A 220 8.08 7.62 16.93
CA VAL A 220 6.74 7.38 16.37
C VAL A 220 6.57 8.08 15.02
N ARG A 221 7.31 9.18 14.77
CA ARG A 221 7.41 9.86 13.48
C ARG A 221 8.81 10.42 13.30
N ASN A 222 9.42 10.14 12.15
CA ASN A 222 10.66 10.76 11.69
C ASN A 222 10.33 12.04 10.92
N ALA A 223 10.88 13.18 11.34
CA ALA A 223 10.65 14.48 10.74
C ALA A 223 11.49 14.73 9.49
N GLU A 224 12.65 14.08 9.35
CA GLU A 224 13.42 14.12 8.10
C GLU A 224 12.66 13.38 6.98
N ALA A 225 11.98 12.30 7.33
CA ALA A 225 11.08 11.58 6.42
C ALA A 225 9.71 12.29 6.24
N ALA A 226 9.58 13.56 6.66
CA ALA A 226 8.34 14.31 6.46
C ALA A 226 8.06 14.47 4.97
N PHE A 227 6.90 13.97 4.56
CA PHE A 227 6.40 14.12 3.21
C PHE A 227 6.02 15.58 2.97
N VAL A 228 6.70 16.23 2.04
CA VAL A 228 6.25 17.48 1.46
C VAL A 228 5.35 17.10 0.29
N ASP A 229 4.05 17.28 0.46
CA ASP A 229 3.10 17.12 -0.65
C ASP A 229 3.34 18.27 -1.63
N ASP A 230 3.86 17.93 -2.81
CA ASP A 230 3.80 18.81 -3.96
C ASP A 230 2.69 18.29 -4.86
N ASP A 231 1.59 19.06 -4.92
CA ASP A 231 0.42 18.80 -5.76
C ASP A 231 0.79 18.65 -7.25
N LYS A 232 1.98 19.14 -7.66
CA LYS A 232 2.46 19.09 -9.04
C LYS A 232 3.28 17.84 -9.36
N HIS A 233 3.56 16.99 -8.37
CA HIS A 233 4.32 15.76 -8.57
C HIS A 233 3.46 14.48 -8.37
N PRO A 234 3.68 13.43 -9.18
CA PRO A 234 4.68 13.35 -10.25
C PRO A 234 4.24 14.17 -11.47
N SER A 235 5.19 14.94 -12.01
CA SER A 235 5.01 15.65 -13.27
C SER A 235 5.40 14.73 -14.43
N VAL A 236 4.66 14.81 -15.53
CA VAL A 236 4.86 14.00 -16.73
C VAL A 236 5.82 14.72 -17.66
N ALA A 237 6.88 14.02 -18.07
CA ALA A 237 7.87 14.53 -19.01
C ALA A 237 7.27 14.63 -20.41
N VAL A 238 7.40 15.79 -21.06
CA VAL A 238 6.87 16.06 -22.40
C VAL A 238 7.96 16.62 -23.30
N CYS A 239 8.10 16.03 -24.48
CA CYS A 239 8.86 16.58 -25.60
C CYS A 239 7.94 17.48 -26.42
N ALA A 240 8.46 18.63 -26.87
CA ALA A 240 7.69 19.57 -27.68
C ALA A 240 8.37 19.89 -29.01
N ARG A 241 7.55 20.20 -30.02
CA ARG A 241 8.00 20.73 -31.31
C ARG A 241 7.11 21.91 -31.71
N ALA A 242 7.73 23.07 -31.91
CA ALA A 242 7.08 24.28 -32.37
C ALA A 242 7.48 24.58 -33.82
N GLU A 243 6.49 24.76 -34.69
CA GLU A 243 6.69 25.13 -36.10
C GLU A 243 6.00 26.46 -36.38
N LEU A 244 6.81 27.48 -36.65
CA LEU A 244 6.41 28.88 -36.78
C LEU A 244 6.93 29.43 -38.12
N ARG A 245 6.19 29.15 -39.20
CA ARG A 245 6.55 29.52 -40.57
C ARG A 245 5.63 30.59 -41.12
N ILE A 246 6.18 31.65 -41.72
CA ILE A 246 5.41 32.80 -42.21
C ILE A 246 4.44 32.34 -43.31
N GLY A 247 3.18 32.75 -43.19
CA GLY A 247 2.10 32.35 -44.10
C GLY A 247 1.53 30.95 -43.84
N GLN A 248 1.96 30.27 -42.77
CA GLN A 248 1.39 29.00 -42.32
C GLN A 248 0.79 29.15 -40.92
N PRO A 249 -0.18 28.31 -40.53
CA PRO A 249 -0.64 28.21 -39.15
C PRO A 249 0.51 27.85 -38.21
N ALA A 250 0.53 28.47 -37.04
CA ALA A 250 1.46 28.10 -35.98
C ALA A 250 1.11 26.72 -35.41
N LEU A 251 2.06 25.79 -35.37
CA LEU A 251 1.84 24.45 -34.83
C LEU A 251 2.66 24.24 -33.56
N LEU A 252 2.03 23.66 -32.55
CA LEU A 252 2.72 23.17 -31.35
C LEU A 252 2.31 21.72 -31.10
N THR A 253 3.29 20.83 -31.11
CA THR A 253 3.10 19.41 -30.82
C THR A 253 3.72 19.08 -29.47
N PHE A 254 2.96 18.40 -28.60
CA PHE A 254 3.43 17.84 -27.34
C PHE A 254 3.31 16.31 -27.37
N THR A 255 4.37 15.63 -26.92
CA THR A 255 4.46 14.17 -26.89
C THR A 255 4.99 13.70 -25.53
N VAL A 256 4.35 12.71 -24.91
CA VAL A 256 4.82 12.13 -23.63
C VAL A 256 6.13 11.40 -23.86
N ALA A 257 7.18 11.72 -23.09
CA ALA A 257 8.51 11.16 -23.33
C ALA A 257 8.60 9.63 -23.12
N ALA A 258 7.75 9.07 -22.25
CA ALA A 258 7.73 7.65 -21.90
C ALA A 258 6.48 6.92 -22.44
N GLY A 259 5.81 7.43 -23.48
CA GLY A 259 4.61 6.81 -24.01
C GLY A 259 4.20 7.31 -25.40
N ASP A 260 3.04 6.85 -25.86
CA ASP A 260 2.59 7.09 -27.25
C ASP A 260 1.63 8.28 -27.39
N ALA A 261 1.25 8.92 -26.28
CA ALA A 261 0.33 10.05 -26.31
C ALA A 261 1.01 11.28 -26.91
N SER A 262 0.44 11.78 -28.00
CA SER A 262 0.88 12.99 -28.70
C SER A 262 -0.31 13.80 -29.17
N VAL A 263 -0.21 15.12 -29.10
CA VAL A 263 -1.22 16.06 -29.60
C VAL A 263 -0.55 17.20 -30.36
N THR A 264 -1.20 17.68 -31.40
CA THR A 264 -0.77 18.84 -32.18
C THR A 264 -1.90 19.85 -32.19
N VAL A 265 -1.61 21.07 -31.72
CA VAL A 265 -2.57 22.17 -31.72
C VAL A 265 -2.19 23.23 -32.75
N GLU A 266 -3.20 23.71 -33.45
CA GLU A 266 -3.07 24.76 -34.45
C GLU A 266 -3.44 26.13 -33.88
N GLY A 267 -2.63 27.12 -34.22
CA GLY A 267 -2.80 28.52 -33.93
C GLY A 267 -3.12 29.33 -35.19
N PRO A 268 -3.18 30.67 -35.07
CA PRO A 268 -3.39 31.54 -36.22
C PRO A 268 -2.20 31.50 -37.18
N GLU A 269 -2.42 32.00 -38.39
CA GLU A 269 -1.39 32.18 -39.39
C GLU A 269 -0.28 33.10 -38.87
N VAL A 270 0.98 32.71 -39.12
CA VAL A 270 2.15 33.45 -38.69
C VAL A 270 2.42 34.59 -39.66
N GLU A 271 2.40 35.83 -39.15
CA GLU A 271 2.72 37.02 -39.93
C GLU A 271 4.21 37.41 -39.81
N ALA A 272 4.71 38.20 -40.76
CA ALA A 272 6.00 38.86 -40.63
C ALA A 272 5.98 39.95 -39.53
N ALA A 273 7.09 40.14 -38.85
CA ALA A 273 7.23 41.08 -37.75
C ALA A 273 7.07 42.53 -38.21
N ARG A 274 6.11 43.23 -37.61
CA ARG A 274 5.88 44.67 -37.86
C ARG A 274 6.84 45.57 -37.08
N THR A 275 7.36 45.08 -35.94
CA THR A 275 8.26 45.84 -35.06
C THR A 275 9.48 45.01 -34.65
N LYS A 276 9.28 43.99 -33.81
CA LYS A 276 10.33 43.08 -33.34
C LYS A 276 9.94 41.65 -33.70
N ALA A 277 10.87 40.92 -34.32
CA ALA A 277 10.74 39.50 -34.57
C ALA A 277 10.96 38.70 -33.29
N ILE A 278 10.21 37.62 -33.12
CA ILE A 278 10.39 36.71 -31.98
C ILE A 278 11.67 35.87 -32.18
N THR A 279 12.41 35.60 -31.11
CA THR A 279 13.58 34.72 -31.17
C THR A 279 13.27 33.30 -30.70
N LYS A 280 14.12 32.33 -31.05
CA LYS A 280 13.97 30.94 -30.58
C LYS A 280 14.03 30.85 -29.05
N GLU A 281 14.83 31.69 -28.40
CA GLU A 281 14.96 31.77 -26.95
C GLU A 281 13.65 32.25 -26.30
N GLU A 282 13.02 33.27 -26.88
CA GLU A 282 11.72 33.78 -26.40
C GLU A 282 10.61 32.74 -26.58
N VAL A 283 10.60 32.01 -27.71
CA VAL A 283 9.68 30.89 -27.93
C VAL A 283 9.87 29.82 -26.85
N ARG A 284 11.13 29.41 -26.59
CA ARG A 284 11.45 28.43 -25.56
C ARG A 284 11.00 28.88 -24.18
N GLU A 285 11.33 30.11 -23.79
CA GLU A 285 10.98 30.65 -22.47
C GLU A 285 9.47 30.70 -22.25
N HIS A 286 8.68 30.96 -23.29
CA HIS A 286 7.23 31.04 -23.16
C HIS A 286 6.52 29.68 -23.21
N ILE A 287 7.05 28.71 -23.96
CA ILE A 287 6.54 27.34 -24.01
C ILE A 287 6.88 26.57 -22.73
N ASP A 288 8.10 26.73 -22.18
CA ASP A 288 8.58 26.02 -20.98
C ASP A 288 7.90 26.45 -19.66
N ARG A 289 7.05 27.48 -19.71
CA ARG A 289 6.24 27.92 -18.55
C ARG A 289 5.03 27.02 -18.34
N MET A 290 5.26 25.80 -17.88
CA MET A 290 4.22 24.77 -17.66
C MET A 290 3.33 25.01 -16.42
N GLY A 291 3.71 25.95 -15.53
CA GLY A 291 2.82 26.57 -14.54
C GLY A 291 2.09 25.60 -13.59
N THR A 292 0.78 25.43 -13.79
CA THR A 292 -0.15 24.59 -13.01
C THR A 292 -0.51 23.28 -13.72
N THR A 293 0.08 23.01 -14.88
CA THR A 293 -0.14 21.75 -15.61
C THR A 293 0.65 20.62 -14.95
N PRO A 294 0.22 19.35 -15.10
CA PRO A 294 0.95 18.20 -14.56
C PRO A 294 2.18 17.83 -15.40
N PHE A 295 2.71 18.74 -16.23
CA PHE A 295 3.75 18.47 -17.21
C PHE A 295 5.01 19.29 -16.94
N TYR A 296 6.16 18.76 -17.36
CA TYR A 296 7.39 19.52 -17.51
C TYR A 296 8.02 19.23 -18.88
N LEU A 297 8.73 20.21 -19.43
CA LEU A 297 9.33 20.09 -20.75
C LEU A 297 10.70 19.41 -20.65
N SER A 298 10.86 18.23 -21.26
CA SER A 298 12.15 17.53 -21.32
C SER A 298 13.00 18.00 -22.51
N SER A 299 12.35 18.34 -23.63
CA SER A 299 13.01 18.85 -24.83
C SER A 299 12.05 19.73 -25.63
N LEU A 300 12.61 20.66 -26.41
CA LEU A 300 11.86 21.52 -27.33
C LEU A 300 12.63 21.74 -28.63
N GLU A 301 12.05 21.29 -29.73
CA GLU A 301 12.51 21.60 -31.08
C GLU A 301 11.76 22.83 -31.62
N ILE A 302 12.48 23.78 -32.20
CA ILE A 302 11.90 25.04 -32.70
C ILE A 302 12.33 25.25 -34.15
N ASP A 303 11.35 25.12 -35.04
CA ASP A 303 11.41 25.54 -36.43
C ASP A 303 10.76 26.93 -36.54
N LEU A 304 11.57 27.95 -36.86
CA LEU A 304 11.20 29.37 -36.81
C LEU A 304 11.80 30.10 -38.00
N ASP A 305 10.95 30.68 -38.83
CA ASP A 305 11.38 31.52 -39.95
C ASP A 305 12.01 32.84 -39.47
N GLU A 306 12.91 33.40 -40.27
CA GLU A 306 13.47 34.73 -40.00
C GLU A 306 12.37 35.80 -40.10
N GLY A 307 12.30 36.66 -39.07
CA GLY A 307 11.36 37.78 -39.08
C GLY A 307 9.94 37.43 -38.64
N VAL A 308 9.70 36.32 -37.94
CA VAL A 308 8.36 35.95 -37.43
C VAL A 308 7.82 36.99 -36.43
N GLY A 309 6.62 37.50 -36.72
CA GLY A 309 5.87 38.47 -35.93
C GLY A 309 4.76 37.84 -35.12
N MET A 310 5.10 37.23 -33.98
CA MET A 310 4.12 36.58 -33.10
C MET A 310 4.10 37.19 -31.70
N GLY A 311 2.90 37.47 -31.19
CA GLY A 311 2.73 37.92 -29.81
C GLY A 311 2.84 36.76 -28.80
N PHE A 312 3.48 37.01 -27.66
CA PHE A 312 3.66 36.01 -26.59
C PHE A 312 2.34 35.43 -26.07
N SER A 313 1.25 36.20 -26.10
CA SER A 313 -0.08 35.70 -25.75
C SER A 313 -0.53 34.53 -26.63
N MET A 314 -0.12 34.50 -27.90
CA MET A 314 -0.45 33.39 -28.81
C MET A 314 0.32 32.13 -28.44
N LEU A 315 1.61 32.24 -28.10
CA LEU A 315 2.39 31.12 -27.56
C LEU A 315 1.80 30.58 -26.25
N HIS A 316 1.33 31.44 -25.35
CA HIS A 316 0.71 31.01 -24.10
C HIS A 316 -0.58 30.24 -24.35
N LYS A 317 -1.39 30.68 -25.32
CA LYS A 317 -2.63 29.99 -25.73
C LYS A 317 -2.34 28.64 -26.38
N LEU A 318 -1.37 28.58 -27.30
CA LEU A 318 -0.94 27.32 -27.92
C LEU A 318 -0.45 26.33 -26.86
N ARG A 319 0.46 26.75 -25.98
CA ARG A 319 0.96 25.92 -24.88
C ARG A 319 -0.17 25.42 -23.97
N ALA A 320 -1.08 26.30 -23.55
CA ALA A 320 -2.18 25.92 -22.67
C ALA A 320 -3.11 24.88 -23.32
N ARG A 321 -3.48 25.09 -24.59
CA ARG A 321 -4.29 24.13 -25.35
C ARG A 321 -3.57 22.80 -25.57
N ALA A 322 -2.30 22.82 -25.94
CA ALA A 322 -1.51 21.60 -26.10
C ALA A 322 -1.46 20.78 -24.82
N ALA A 323 -1.26 21.43 -23.67
CA ALA A 323 -1.27 20.76 -22.37
C ALA A 323 -2.66 20.17 -22.02
N GLU A 324 -3.73 20.92 -22.24
CA GLU A 324 -5.10 20.48 -21.96
C GLU A 324 -5.49 19.27 -22.84
N GLU A 325 -5.30 19.36 -24.15
CA GLU A 325 -5.61 18.28 -25.09
C GLU A 325 -4.75 17.03 -24.83
N LEU A 326 -3.47 17.21 -24.43
CA LEU A 326 -2.61 16.09 -24.04
C LEU A 326 -3.13 15.40 -22.77
N GLN A 327 -3.53 16.18 -21.76
CA GLN A 327 -4.07 15.66 -20.52
C GLN A 327 -5.35 14.85 -20.78
N GLU A 328 -6.26 15.38 -21.59
CA GLU A 328 -7.48 14.66 -22.00
C GLU A 328 -7.16 13.37 -22.74
N THR A 329 -6.19 13.40 -23.66
CA THR A 329 -5.74 12.23 -24.42
C THR A 329 -5.20 11.12 -23.51
N ILE A 330 -4.37 11.47 -22.53
CA ILE A 330 -3.85 10.53 -21.52
C ILE A 330 -5.00 9.94 -20.70
N LEU A 331 -5.94 10.78 -20.25
CA LEU A 331 -7.05 10.34 -19.38
C LEU A 331 -8.13 9.54 -20.12
N ALA A 332 -8.29 9.74 -21.43
CA ALA A 332 -9.33 9.09 -22.24
C ALA A 332 -9.27 7.56 -22.14
N HIS A 333 -8.06 6.98 -22.13
CA HIS A 333 -7.89 5.53 -21.98
C HIS A 333 -8.46 5.01 -20.66
N TYR A 334 -8.20 5.71 -19.56
CA TYR A 334 -8.69 5.34 -18.22
C TYR A 334 -10.21 5.47 -18.13
N HIS A 335 -10.80 6.50 -18.72
CA HIS A 335 -12.24 6.71 -18.73
C HIS A 335 -12.97 5.66 -19.58
N ALA A 336 -12.35 5.18 -20.66
CA ALA A 336 -12.91 4.15 -21.53
C ALA A 336 -12.72 2.71 -21.00
N ARG A 337 -11.84 2.51 -20.01
CA ARG A 337 -11.48 1.18 -19.49
C ARG A 337 -12.68 0.46 -18.90
N LYS A 338 -13.18 -0.55 -19.64
CA LYS A 338 -14.16 -1.51 -19.11
C LYS A 338 -13.41 -2.58 -18.30
N LEU A 339 -13.58 -2.55 -16.98
CA LEU A 339 -13.11 -3.63 -16.12
C LEU A 339 -14.04 -4.84 -16.28
N GLU A 340 -13.63 -5.80 -17.10
CA GLU A 340 -14.33 -7.08 -17.17
C GLU A 340 -14.34 -7.74 -15.80
N ARG A 341 -15.54 -8.10 -15.32
CA ARG A 341 -15.64 -8.94 -14.13
C ARG A 341 -15.08 -10.29 -14.49
N THR A 342 -14.01 -10.69 -13.79
CA THR A 342 -13.47 -12.04 -13.91
C THR A 342 -14.63 -13.03 -13.74
N PRO A 343 -14.88 -13.93 -14.71
CA PRO A 343 -15.89 -14.96 -14.55
C PRO A 343 -15.59 -15.72 -13.26
N SER A 344 -16.63 -16.12 -12.53
CA SER A 344 -16.46 -16.85 -11.27
C SER A 344 -15.51 -18.02 -11.52
N ARG A 345 -14.33 -17.99 -10.88
CA ARG A 345 -13.41 -19.11 -10.96
C ARG A 345 -14.16 -20.36 -10.52
N ALA A 346 -14.26 -21.34 -11.40
CA ALA A 346 -14.76 -22.66 -11.04
C ALA A 346 -13.73 -23.27 -10.09
N PHE A 347 -13.97 -23.17 -8.79
CA PHE A 347 -13.15 -23.86 -7.82
C PHE A 347 -13.41 -25.36 -7.97
N ALA A 348 -12.36 -26.15 -8.18
CA ALA A 348 -12.48 -27.59 -8.01
C ALA A 348 -13.04 -27.85 -6.60
N PRO A 349 -14.03 -28.75 -6.44
CA PRO A 349 -14.55 -29.08 -5.12
C PRO A 349 -13.39 -29.51 -4.25
N VAL A 350 -13.30 -28.92 -3.05
CA VAL A 350 -12.29 -29.30 -2.06
C VAL A 350 -12.48 -30.78 -1.75
N VAL A 351 -11.61 -31.63 -2.29
CA VAL A 351 -11.56 -33.05 -1.93
C VAL A 351 -11.07 -33.12 -0.50
N ARG A 352 -12.00 -33.08 0.46
CA ARG A 352 -11.69 -33.34 1.86
C ARG A 352 -11.32 -34.81 1.97
N LYS A 353 -10.01 -35.12 2.04
CA LYS A 353 -9.54 -36.44 2.49
C LYS A 353 -10.13 -36.70 3.88
N GLY A 354 -11.15 -37.57 3.96
CA GLY A 354 -11.73 -38.03 5.21
C GLY A 354 -13.26 -38.08 5.31
N TRP A 355 -14.02 -37.60 4.32
CA TRP A 355 -15.47 -37.81 4.29
C TRP A 355 -15.84 -38.93 3.33
N CYS A 356 -15.83 -40.15 3.83
CA CYS A 356 -16.53 -41.27 3.20
C CYS A 356 -18.03 -41.05 3.43
N CYS A 357 -18.70 -40.37 2.49
CA CYS A 357 -20.15 -40.43 2.41
C CYS A 357 -20.45 -41.67 1.56
N SER A 358 -20.78 -42.78 2.22
CA SER A 358 -21.34 -43.95 1.55
C SER A 358 -22.73 -43.58 1.05
N GLN A 359 -22.81 -42.92 -0.11
CA GLN A 359 -24.00 -43.00 -0.94
C GLN A 359 -23.78 -44.20 -1.87
N GLY A 360 -24.57 -45.24 -1.63
CA GLY A 360 -24.59 -46.41 -2.49
C GLY A 360 -25.03 -46.01 -3.89
N LEU A 361 -24.10 -46.09 -4.83
CA LEU A 361 -24.39 -46.30 -6.24
C LEU A 361 -23.71 -47.62 -6.59
N VAL A 362 -24.50 -48.69 -6.48
CA VAL A 362 -24.18 -49.96 -7.12
C VAL A 362 -24.41 -49.75 -8.61
N GLN A 363 -23.34 -49.58 -9.37
CA GLN A 363 -23.25 -50.06 -10.74
C GLN A 363 -21.78 -50.06 -11.16
N GLY A 364 -21.33 -51.23 -11.61
CA GLY A 364 -19.93 -51.58 -11.74
C GLY A 364 -19.21 -50.90 -12.89
N CYS A 365 -17.91 -50.78 -12.71
CA CYS A 365 -16.91 -50.95 -13.76
C CYS A 365 -15.63 -51.40 -13.06
N GLY A 366 -15.20 -52.61 -13.37
CA GLY A 366 -13.93 -53.14 -12.89
C GLY A 366 -12.78 -52.45 -13.60
N PHE A 367 -11.75 -52.08 -12.87
CA PHE A 367 -10.36 -52.08 -13.31
C PHE A 367 -9.50 -52.19 -12.06
N GLY A 368 -8.68 -53.24 -12.02
CA GLY A 368 -7.80 -53.55 -10.90
C GLY A 368 -6.67 -52.54 -10.78
N TYR A 369 -6.29 -52.23 -9.55
CA TYR A 369 -4.96 -51.76 -9.22
C TYR A 369 -4.52 -52.34 -7.87
N GLU A 370 -3.26 -52.72 -7.88
CA GLU A 370 -2.54 -53.50 -6.88
C GLU A 370 -2.37 -52.78 -5.54
N SER A 371 -2.31 -53.63 -4.52
CA SER A 371 -1.70 -53.47 -3.19
C SER A 371 -1.13 -52.10 -2.78
N CYS A 372 -1.75 -51.49 -1.77
CA CYS A 372 -1.02 -50.71 -0.77
C CYS A 372 -1.43 -51.17 0.63
N MET A 373 -0.71 -52.18 1.14
CA MET A 373 -0.83 -52.66 2.52
C MET A 373 -0.08 -51.72 3.47
N ARG A 374 -0.78 -51.08 4.41
CA ARG A 374 -0.26 -50.79 5.76
C ARG A 374 -1.37 -50.96 6.81
N PRO A 375 -1.05 -51.39 8.05
CA PRO A 375 -1.99 -52.11 8.91
C PRO A 375 -2.84 -51.16 9.76
N ARG A 376 -4.17 -51.38 9.77
CA ARG A 376 -5.10 -50.74 10.71
C ARG A 376 -5.03 -51.42 12.08
N ARG A 377 -4.64 -50.69 13.13
CA ARG A 377 -4.86 -51.08 14.53
C ARG A 377 -6.26 -50.67 15.00
N LYS A 378 -6.99 -51.68 15.50
CA LYS A 378 -8.15 -51.68 16.42
C LYS A 378 -9.44 -50.96 15.96
N ALA A 379 -10.33 -51.75 15.37
CA ALA A 379 -11.76 -51.49 15.29
C ALA A 379 -12.40 -51.49 16.69
N ARG A 380 -13.11 -50.42 17.05
CA ARG A 380 -14.19 -50.48 18.05
C ARG A 380 -15.51 -50.71 17.30
N ARG A 381 -16.18 -51.81 17.60
CA ARG A 381 -17.51 -52.16 17.09
C ARG A 381 -18.54 -51.15 17.60
N CYS A 382 -19.22 -50.43 16.69
CA CYS A 382 -20.51 -49.82 16.99
C CYS A 382 -21.61 -50.85 16.67
N ARG A 383 -22.35 -51.30 17.70
CA ARG A 383 -23.63 -51.99 17.51
C ARG A 383 -24.71 -50.93 17.20
N PRO A 384 -25.63 -51.17 16.26
CA PRO A 384 -26.81 -50.32 16.10
C PRO A 384 -27.88 -50.78 17.10
N ASP A 385 -28.25 -49.92 18.04
CA ASP A 385 -29.44 -50.13 18.87
C ASP A 385 -30.60 -49.35 18.25
N LEU A 386 -31.48 -50.08 17.57
CA LEU A 386 -32.76 -49.61 17.06
C LEU A 386 -33.76 -49.69 18.21
N ARG A 387 -34.03 -48.58 18.91
CA ARG A 387 -35.28 -48.38 19.66
C ARG A 387 -35.51 -46.92 20.03
N ALA A 388 -36.78 -46.55 20.01
CA ALA A 388 -37.40 -45.31 20.48
C ALA A 388 -37.37 -44.09 19.54
N CYS A 389 -38.09 -44.24 18.43
CA CYS A 389 -38.86 -43.14 17.86
C CYS A 389 -39.97 -42.76 18.87
N ARG A 390 -39.82 -41.64 19.60
CA ARG A 390 -40.93 -41.00 20.32
C ARG A 390 -40.96 -39.51 20.00
N LYS A 391 -42.16 -39.10 19.57
CA LYS A 391 -42.65 -37.79 19.15
C LYS A 391 -42.28 -36.68 20.14
N LEU A 392 -41.89 -35.52 19.61
CA LEU A 392 -42.10 -34.22 20.25
C LEU A 392 -42.71 -33.24 19.22
N PRO A 393 -43.57 -32.31 19.67
CA PRO A 393 -44.63 -31.72 18.86
C PRO A 393 -44.19 -30.53 18.01
N SER A 394 -44.90 -30.40 16.89
CA SER A 394 -44.98 -29.22 16.04
C SER A 394 -45.36 -27.96 16.82
N ARG A 395 -44.47 -26.96 16.82
CA ARG A 395 -44.86 -25.55 16.85
C ARG A 395 -44.07 -24.79 15.79
N GLY A 396 -44.84 -24.13 14.93
CA GLY A 396 -44.38 -23.55 13.68
C GLY A 396 -43.51 -22.31 13.86
N GLY A 397 -42.81 -22.01 12.78
CA GLY A 397 -41.99 -20.83 12.59
C GLY A 397 -41.38 -20.86 11.19
N CYS A 398 -42.23 -20.76 10.17
CA CYS A 398 -41.81 -20.51 8.80
C CYS A 398 -41.07 -19.17 8.72
N TYR A 399 -39.73 -19.19 8.70
CA TYR A 399 -38.98 -18.12 8.04
C TYR A 399 -38.75 -18.52 6.59
N ARG A 400 -39.72 -18.14 5.76
CA ARG A 400 -39.56 -18.06 4.30
C ARG A 400 -38.35 -17.19 4.02
N GLY A 401 -37.45 -17.69 3.18
CA GLY A 401 -36.41 -16.89 2.54
C GLY A 401 -37.07 -15.75 1.77
N SER A 402 -36.92 -14.54 2.29
CA SER A 402 -37.12 -13.32 1.53
C SER A 402 -35.85 -13.07 0.73
N ALA A 403 -35.94 -13.37 -0.56
CA ALA A 403 -35.11 -12.80 -1.59
C ALA A 403 -35.07 -11.27 -1.40
N PHE A 404 -33.94 -10.73 -0.93
CA PHE A 404 -33.71 -9.31 -1.00
C PHE A 404 -33.33 -8.97 -2.43
N ARG A 405 -34.35 -8.47 -3.15
CA ARG A 405 -34.24 -7.78 -4.42
C ARG A 405 -33.16 -6.69 -4.32
N TYR A 406 -32.28 -6.69 -5.31
CA TYR A 406 -31.42 -5.56 -5.65
C TYR A 406 -32.30 -4.31 -5.84
N CYS A 407 -32.26 -3.38 -4.90
CA CYS A 407 -32.60 -1.99 -5.18
C CYS A 407 -31.32 -1.23 -5.50
N ARG A 408 -31.29 -0.72 -6.74
CA ARG A 408 -30.38 0.33 -7.20
C ARG A 408 -30.50 1.52 -6.24
N ALA A 409 -29.34 2.03 -5.82
CA ALA A 409 -29.16 3.43 -5.47
C ALA A 409 -27.73 3.79 -5.87
N SER A 410 -27.63 4.64 -6.90
CA SER A 410 -26.43 5.34 -7.33
C SER A 410 -25.87 6.15 -6.17
N TRP A 411 -24.57 6.04 -5.87
CA TRP A 411 -23.75 7.12 -5.32
C TRP A 411 -22.29 6.87 -5.70
N ILE A 412 -21.96 7.32 -6.91
CA ILE A 412 -20.71 8.03 -7.18
C ILE A 412 -20.84 9.38 -6.45
N SER A 413 -19.72 9.92 -5.96
CA SER A 413 -19.60 11.15 -5.15
C SER A 413 -19.56 10.91 -3.64
N GLN A 414 -18.36 10.59 -3.13
CA GLN A 414 -17.77 11.16 -1.91
C GLN A 414 -16.37 10.57 -1.62
N ALA A 415 -15.52 10.45 -2.65
CA ALA A 415 -14.11 10.07 -2.50
C ALA A 415 -13.16 10.91 -3.38
N MET A 416 -13.62 12.08 -3.85
CA MET A 416 -12.83 12.98 -4.70
C MET A 416 -12.37 14.25 -3.98
N HIS A 417 -12.18 14.22 -2.66
CA HIS A 417 -11.65 15.37 -1.90
C HIS A 417 -10.40 15.05 -1.07
N SER A 418 -9.69 13.97 -1.40
CA SER A 418 -8.33 13.77 -0.88
C SER A 418 -7.53 13.01 -1.94
N GLY A 419 -6.70 13.74 -2.68
CA GLY A 419 -5.94 13.29 -3.85
C GLY A 419 -4.80 12.34 -3.54
N ILE A 420 -5.07 11.19 -2.90
CA ILE A 420 -4.02 10.25 -2.45
C ILE A 420 -4.04 8.92 -3.23
N ALA A 421 -4.96 8.71 -4.17
CA ALA A 421 -5.17 7.38 -4.76
C ALA A 421 -4.52 7.10 -6.13
N HIS A 422 -3.83 8.05 -6.77
CA HIS A 422 -3.38 7.89 -8.16
C HIS A 422 -1.89 7.54 -8.37
N ARG A 423 -1.09 7.39 -7.31
CA ARG A 423 0.38 7.32 -7.46
C ARG A 423 1.01 5.98 -7.87
N PHE A 424 0.28 4.88 -8.11
CA PHE A 424 0.93 3.56 -8.36
C PHE A 424 0.22 2.61 -9.33
N ALA A 425 -0.53 3.15 -10.30
CA ALA A 425 -1.05 2.35 -11.40
C ALA A 425 -0.58 2.96 -12.71
N ASP A 426 0.62 2.58 -13.16
CA ASP A 426 0.87 2.10 -14.52
C ASP A 426 2.37 2.08 -14.85
N VAL A 427 2.92 0.86 -14.93
CA VAL A 427 3.86 0.47 -15.99
C VAL A 427 3.47 -0.96 -16.37
N ARG A 428 2.75 -1.09 -17.48
CA ARG A 428 2.71 -2.26 -18.36
C ARG A 428 2.46 -1.77 -19.77
#